data_AF-A0A1G5Q0R1-F1
#
_entry.id   AF-A0A1G5Q0R1-F1
#
_cell.length_a   1.000
_cell.length_b   1.000
_cell.length_c   1.000
_cell.angle_alpha   90.00
_cell.angle_beta   90.00
_cell.angle_gamma   90.00
#
_symmetry.space_group_name_H-M   'P 1'
#
loop_
_entity.id
_entity.type
_entity.pdbx_description
1 polymer ?
#
loop_
_entity_poly.entity_id
_entity_poly.type
_entity_poly.pdbx_seq_one_letter_code
_entity_poly.pdbx_strand_id
1 'polypeptide(L)'
;MALVEMKAMLRHAYENGYAIGGVDVIDLGFLAGVIDAAERCRAPVILSLAESHFRHYDIEVLMPAVESAAQRASVPVAIHLDHGASLESAVKAIRLGCNGVMVDASEEPLAINRTRTREVVQMAHACGVPVEGEIGYVPGEEGESAELHPGAIAYTDADTAEDYVKATGVDFLAVSIGTVHGRFRRKPELDFDRLEQINTTLRMPLVIHGGTGLDDEQFGHLVRRGVAKINYYTALADAAEQAARKVMDNGQYAHLFDCVSRAVSEETERCMHLWGSAGRAAEVLSRCPAWEPVEHLITYNAEQADPATVYATMEEGRKVLSAIPGVRSVETGEAIDVGKARFQYCWLVRFTHPAVISSYRDHPSHTAFADRHFRPLAPERMSIDYRLLRGLQPPDPH
;
A
#
# COMPACT_ATOMS: atom_id res chain seq x y z
N MET A 1 -1.75 -15.19 -9.55
CA MET A 1 -1.50 -14.24 -8.45
C MET A 1 -1.25 -12.88 -9.05
N ALA A 2 -1.97 -11.86 -8.60
CA ALA A 2 -1.90 -10.50 -9.15
C ALA A 2 -1.29 -9.47 -8.18
N LEU A 3 -1.33 -9.70 -6.86
CA LEU A 3 -0.66 -8.81 -5.92
C LEU A 3 0.87 -8.98 -6.04
N VAL A 4 1.58 -7.90 -6.38
CA VAL A 4 3.03 -7.91 -6.63
C VAL A 4 3.77 -6.92 -5.72
N GLU A 5 5.08 -7.09 -5.58
CA GLU A 5 5.93 -6.12 -4.88
C GLU A 5 5.89 -4.73 -5.53
N MET A 6 5.36 -3.74 -4.80
CA MET A 6 5.21 -2.37 -5.30
C MET A 6 6.56 -1.75 -5.70
N LYS A 7 7.65 -2.08 -4.97
CA LYS A 7 9.02 -1.65 -5.28
C LYS A 7 9.44 -2.04 -6.69
N ALA A 8 9.29 -3.32 -7.02
CA ALA A 8 9.62 -3.84 -8.33
C ALA A 8 8.68 -3.28 -9.41
N MET A 9 7.39 -3.15 -9.09
CA MET A 9 6.38 -2.62 -10.01
C MET A 9 6.71 -1.19 -10.47
N LEU A 10 7.02 -0.28 -9.54
CA LEU A 10 7.32 1.11 -9.87
C LEU A 10 8.71 1.29 -10.48
N ARG A 11 9.69 0.45 -10.10
CA ARG A 11 10.99 0.42 -10.80
C ARG A 11 10.83 -0.02 -12.26
N HIS A 12 10.02 -1.04 -12.51
CA HIS A 12 9.69 -1.45 -13.87
C HIS A 12 9.03 -0.32 -14.67
N ALA A 13 8.09 0.42 -14.08
CA ALA A 13 7.46 1.57 -14.72
C ALA A 13 8.47 2.66 -15.11
N TYR A 14 9.33 3.02 -14.16
CA TYR A 14 10.40 4.00 -14.37
C TYR A 14 11.36 3.61 -15.50
N GLU A 15 11.83 2.35 -15.50
CA GLU A 15 12.80 1.85 -16.48
C GLU A 15 12.22 1.73 -17.89
N ASN A 16 10.90 1.59 -18.02
CA ASN A 16 10.20 1.40 -19.29
C ASN A 16 9.42 2.65 -19.74
N GLY A 17 9.59 3.78 -19.05
CA GLY A 17 9.05 5.08 -19.47
C GLY A 17 7.53 5.15 -19.47
N TYR A 18 6.87 4.64 -18.43
CA TYR A 18 5.43 4.79 -18.20
C TYR A 18 5.13 5.08 -16.72
N ALA A 19 3.91 5.52 -16.41
CA ALA A 19 3.46 5.73 -15.03
C ALA A 19 2.28 4.82 -14.67
N ILE A 20 2.20 4.46 -13.39
CA ILE A 20 1.13 3.66 -12.80
C ILE A 20 0.24 4.58 -11.96
N GLY A 21 -1.07 4.45 -12.10
CA GLY A 21 -2.02 5.19 -11.26
C GLY A 21 -2.00 4.68 -9.83
N GLY A 22 -1.74 5.58 -8.88
CA GLY A 22 -2.14 5.46 -7.48
C GLY A 22 -3.57 5.97 -7.36
N VAL A 23 -4.54 5.08 -7.47
CA VAL A 23 -5.95 5.47 -7.53
C VAL A 23 -6.59 5.24 -6.18
N ASP A 24 -7.11 6.30 -5.56
CA ASP A 24 -7.78 6.18 -4.27
C ASP A 24 -9.12 5.45 -4.39
N VAL A 25 -9.31 4.53 -3.45
CA VAL A 25 -10.52 3.72 -3.34
C VAL A 25 -11.22 4.04 -2.03
N ILE A 26 -12.46 4.52 -2.11
CA ILE A 26 -13.26 4.92 -0.94
C ILE A 26 -14.42 3.98 -0.63
N ASP A 27 -14.80 3.11 -1.58
CA ASP A 27 -15.87 2.13 -1.44
C ASP A 27 -15.73 0.98 -2.44
N LEU A 28 -16.69 0.04 -2.43
CA LEU A 28 -16.70 -1.11 -3.34
C LEU A 28 -16.99 -0.75 -4.81
N GLY A 29 -17.64 0.39 -5.07
CA GLY A 29 -17.96 0.86 -6.42
C GLY A 29 -16.71 1.40 -7.11
N PHE A 30 -15.94 2.22 -6.40
CA PHE A 30 -14.61 2.65 -6.82
C PHE A 30 -13.69 1.45 -7.03
N LEU A 31 -13.65 0.52 -6.06
CA LEU A 31 -12.81 -0.67 -6.17
C LEU A 31 -13.13 -1.48 -7.43
N ALA A 32 -14.42 -1.72 -7.68
CA ALA A 32 -14.88 -2.47 -8.84
C ALA A 32 -14.52 -1.76 -10.15
N GLY A 33 -14.77 -0.45 -10.24
CA GLY A 33 -14.49 0.34 -11.44
C GLY A 33 -12.99 0.38 -11.78
N VAL A 34 -12.14 0.59 -10.78
CA VAL A 34 -10.67 0.64 -10.97
C VAL A 34 -10.12 -0.71 -11.42
N ILE A 35 -10.54 -1.81 -10.79
CA ILE A 35 -10.10 -3.16 -11.17
C ILE A 35 -10.58 -3.53 -12.57
N ASP A 36 -11.85 -3.27 -12.89
CA ASP A 36 -12.43 -3.54 -14.21
C ASP A 36 -11.68 -2.79 -15.32
N ALA A 37 -11.37 -1.50 -15.12
CA ALA A 37 -10.54 -0.72 -16.04
C ALA A 37 -9.13 -1.32 -16.21
N ALA A 38 -8.47 -1.65 -15.09
CA ALA A 38 -7.12 -2.23 -15.10
C ALA A 38 -7.09 -3.55 -15.88
N GLU A 39 -8.07 -4.43 -15.67
CA GLU A 39 -8.18 -5.71 -16.37
C GLU A 39 -8.47 -5.54 -17.86
N ARG A 40 -9.41 -4.67 -18.25
CA ARG A 40 -9.68 -4.37 -19.67
C ARG A 40 -8.44 -3.81 -20.38
N CYS A 41 -7.74 -2.90 -19.72
CA CYS A 41 -6.52 -2.28 -20.24
C CYS A 41 -5.32 -3.24 -20.22
N ARG A 42 -5.39 -4.35 -19.48
CA ARG A 42 -4.24 -5.19 -19.16
C ARG A 42 -3.11 -4.34 -18.58
N ALA A 43 -3.42 -3.48 -17.62
CA ALA A 43 -2.52 -2.50 -17.04
C ALA A 43 -2.23 -2.81 -15.55
N PRO A 44 -1.01 -2.53 -15.05
CA PRO A 44 -0.76 -2.52 -13.62
C PRO A 44 -1.50 -1.34 -12.95
N VAL A 45 -1.89 -1.53 -11.68
CA VAL A 45 -2.55 -0.48 -10.89
C VAL A 45 -2.13 -0.53 -9.42
N ILE A 46 -2.11 0.63 -8.76
CA ILE A 46 -1.95 0.77 -7.31
C ILE A 46 -3.31 1.20 -6.75
N LEU A 47 -3.88 0.38 -5.86
CA LEU A 47 -5.05 0.73 -5.08
C LEU A 47 -4.59 1.54 -3.86
N SER A 48 -4.82 2.84 -3.88
CA SER A 48 -4.45 3.76 -2.81
C SER A 48 -5.59 3.92 -1.81
N LEU A 49 -5.22 4.17 -0.55
CA LEU A 49 -6.14 4.51 0.53
C LEU A 49 -5.60 5.74 1.26
N ALA A 50 -6.12 6.92 0.92
CA ALA A 50 -5.79 8.16 1.62
C ALA A 50 -6.34 8.20 3.05
N GLU A 51 -5.49 8.50 4.02
CA GLU A 51 -5.86 8.55 5.45
C GLU A 51 -6.94 9.60 5.75
N SER A 52 -6.96 10.73 5.01
CA SER A 52 -8.01 11.76 5.10
C SER A 52 -9.41 11.20 4.83
N HIS A 53 -9.53 10.16 3.99
CA HIS A 53 -10.81 9.54 3.66
C HIS A 53 -11.33 8.57 4.74
N PHE A 54 -10.53 8.21 5.75
CA PHE A 54 -10.96 7.28 6.81
C PHE A 54 -12.08 7.85 7.69
N ARG A 55 -12.39 9.15 7.56
CA ARG A 55 -13.60 9.76 8.14
C ARG A 55 -14.90 9.27 7.47
N HIS A 56 -14.82 8.71 6.28
CA HIS A 56 -15.97 8.26 5.47
C HIS A 56 -16.19 6.75 5.53
N TYR A 57 -15.16 5.95 5.82
CA TYR A 57 -15.25 4.50 5.91
C TYR A 57 -14.27 3.94 6.94
N ASP A 58 -14.59 2.76 7.48
CA ASP A 58 -13.64 2.01 8.31
C ASP A 58 -12.67 1.22 7.42
N ILE A 59 -11.39 1.59 7.46
CA ILE A 59 -10.32 0.89 6.72
C ILE A 59 -10.25 -0.60 7.10
N GLU A 60 -10.57 -0.99 8.34
CA GLU A 60 -10.52 -2.40 8.75
C GLU A 60 -11.63 -3.22 8.08
N VAL A 61 -12.71 -2.57 7.63
CA VAL A 61 -13.81 -3.19 6.87
C VAL A 61 -13.53 -3.19 5.36
N LEU A 62 -12.97 -2.10 4.82
CA LEU A 62 -12.71 -1.98 3.38
C LEU A 62 -11.49 -2.80 2.94
N MET A 63 -10.42 -2.86 3.74
CA MET A 63 -9.18 -3.52 3.33
C MET A 63 -9.32 -5.00 2.95
N PRO A 64 -10.09 -5.84 3.68
CA PRO A 64 -10.32 -7.21 3.25
C PRO A 64 -10.90 -7.33 1.84
N ALA A 65 -11.77 -6.39 1.43
CA ALA A 65 -12.31 -6.34 0.07
C ALA A 65 -11.25 -5.91 -0.96
N VAL A 66 -10.47 -4.88 -0.65
CA VAL A 66 -9.35 -4.38 -1.48
C VAL A 66 -8.32 -5.48 -1.71
N GLU A 67 -7.87 -6.15 -0.64
CA GLU A 67 -6.90 -7.23 -0.71
C GLU A 67 -7.44 -8.42 -1.52
N SER A 68 -8.71 -8.79 -1.30
CA SER A 68 -9.37 -9.86 -2.07
C SER A 68 -9.45 -9.53 -3.57
N ALA A 69 -9.80 -8.30 -3.91
CA ALA A 69 -9.85 -7.84 -5.30
C ALA A 69 -8.44 -7.87 -5.94
N ALA A 70 -7.44 -7.32 -5.26
CA ALA A 70 -6.05 -7.31 -5.72
C ALA A 70 -5.50 -8.73 -5.95
N GLN A 71 -5.82 -9.68 -5.07
CA GLN A 71 -5.38 -11.07 -5.19
C GLN A 71 -6.07 -11.83 -6.33
N ARG A 72 -7.33 -11.48 -6.64
CA ARG A 72 -8.17 -12.10 -7.67
C ARG A 72 -8.00 -11.51 -9.07
N ALA A 73 -7.46 -10.30 -9.17
CA ALA A 73 -7.24 -9.64 -10.44
C ALA A 73 -6.39 -10.49 -11.40
N SER A 74 -6.55 -10.25 -12.70
CA SER A 74 -5.76 -10.84 -13.78
C SER A 74 -4.55 -9.99 -14.17
N VAL A 75 -4.39 -8.82 -13.55
CA VAL A 75 -3.33 -7.83 -13.81
C VAL A 75 -2.53 -7.54 -12.54
N PRO A 76 -1.30 -7.00 -12.61
CA PRO A 76 -0.53 -6.65 -11.43
C PRO A 76 -1.22 -5.57 -10.60
N VAL A 77 -1.34 -5.81 -9.29
CA VAL A 77 -1.92 -4.87 -8.33
C VAL A 77 -0.94 -4.68 -7.16
N ALA A 78 -0.86 -3.46 -6.66
CA ALA A 78 -0.26 -3.13 -5.36
C ALA A 78 -1.28 -2.36 -4.51
N ILE A 79 -1.06 -2.30 -3.20
CA ILE A 79 -1.95 -1.64 -2.23
C ILE A 79 -1.12 -0.66 -1.42
N HIS A 80 -1.55 0.60 -1.38
CA HIS A 80 -0.76 1.70 -0.85
C HIS A 80 -1.54 2.51 0.19
N LEU A 81 -0.91 2.82 1.33
CA LEU A 81 -1.39 3.89 2.22
C LEU A 81 -0.94 5.24 1.64
N ASP A 82 -1.88 6.12 1.37
CA ASP A 82 -1.62 7.47 0.83
C ASP A 82 -1.74 8.51 1.96
N HIS A 83 -0.83 9.49 1.98
CA HIS A 83 -0.74 10.54 3.02
C HIS A 83 -0.79 10.05 4.47
N GLY A 84 -0.01 9.01 4.80
CA GLY A 84 0.07 8.51 6.18
C GLY A 84 0.63 9.56 7.14
N ALA A 85 -0.11 9.90 8.20
CA ALA A 85 0.22 10.99 9.12
C ALA A 85 1.25 10.59 10.20
N SER A 86 1.46 9.29 10.44
CA SER A 86 2.24 8.79 11.57
C SER A 86 2.85 7.40 11.34
N LEU A 87 3.81 7.05 12.20
CA LEU A 87 4.37 5.69 12.26
C LEU A 87 3.28 4.66 12.58
N GLU A 88 2.37 5.00 13.49
CA GLU A 88 1.24 4.18 13.89
C GLU A 88 0.29 3.91 12.71
N SER A 89 0.02 4.93 11.89
CA SER A 89 -0.78 4.81 10.67
C SER A 89 -0.12 3.84 9.68
N ALA A 90 1.19 3.98 9.45
CA ALA A 90 1.96 3.07 8.59
C ALA A 90 1.94 1.63 9.11
N VAL A 91 2.18 1.41 10.42
CA VAL A 91 2.11 0.08 11.05
C VAL A 91 0.72 -0.53 10.88
N LYS A 92 -0.34 0.25 11.12
CA LYS A 92 -1.73 -0.21 10.94
C LYS A 92 -2.00 -0.61 9.49
N ALA A 93 -1.62 0.21 8.52
CA ALA A 93 -1.85 -0.07 7.11
C ALA A 93 -1.12 -1.32 6.61
N ILE A 94 0.15 -1.50 6.99
CA ILE A 94 0.94 -2.71 6.68
C ILE A 94 0.29 -3.96 7.28
N ARG A 95 -0.17 -3.88 8.54
CA ARG A 95 -0.89 -4.96 9.21
C ARG A 95 -2.17 -5.33 8.45
N LEU A 96 -2.88 -4.35 7.91
CA LEU A 96 -4.15 -4.55 7.21
C LEU A 96 -4.00 -5.06 5.78
N GLY A 97 -2.86 -4.84 5.11
CA GLY A 97 -2.67 -5.35 3.73
C GLY A 97 -1.88 -4.47 2.79
N CYS A 98 -1.52 -3.26 3.20
CA CYS A 98 -0.73 -2.38 2.35
C CYS A 98 0.67 -2.97 2.14
N ASN A 99 1.10 -2.99 0.89
CA ASN A 99 2.44 -3.41 0.48
C ASN A 99 3.24 -2.26 -0.16
N GLY A 100 2.80 -1.03 0.09
CA GLY A 100 3.56 0.21 0.06
C GLY A 100 2.91 1.20 1.03
N VAL A 101 3.69 2.13 1.57
CA VAL A 101 3.17 3.20 2.43
C VAL A 101 3.79 4.53 2.07
N MET A 102 3.02 5.60 2.17
CA MET A 102 3.51 6.97 2.19
C MET A 102 3.50 7.50 3.61
N VAL A 103 4.54 8.27 3.96
CA VAL A 103 4.52 9.14 5.13
C VAL A 103 4.58 10.58 4.66
N ASP A 104 3.54 11.33 4.99
CA ASP A 104 3.47 12.73 4.65
C ASP A 104 3.82 13.59 5.87
N ALA A 105 5.05 14.09 5.86
CA ALA A 105 5.53 15.11 6.79
C ALA A 105 5.97 16.36 6.03
N SER A 106 5.40 16.61 4.86
CA SER A 106 5.76 17.70 3.94
C SER A 106 5.55 19.09 4.56
N GLU A 107 4.54 19.25 5.41
CA GLU A 107 4.24 20.48 6.15
C GLU A 107 5.22 20.76 7.31
N GLU A 108 5.98 19.75 7.74
CA GLU A 108 6.94 19.88 8.83
C GLU A 108 8.29 20.44 8.32
N PRO A 109 9.06 21.13 9.18
CA PRO A 109 10.43 21.50 8.86
C PRO A 109 11.24 20.31 8.35
N LEU A 110 12.05 20.50 7.31
CA LEU A 110 12.77 19.42 6.61
C LEU A 110 13.54 18.47 7.53
N ALA A 111 14.13 18.96 8.62
CA ALA A 111 14.83 18.12 9.60
C ALA A 111 13.89 17.16 10.37
N ILE A 112 12.68 17.61 10.68
CA ILE A 112 11.63 16.81 11.32
C ILE A 112 11.07 15.81 10.30
N ASN A 113 10.77 16.26 9.08
CA ASN A 113 10.33 15.39 7.98
C ASN A 113 11.34 14.24 7.77
N ARG A 114 12.64 14.54 7.60
CA ARG A 114 13.70 13.52 7.48
C ARG A 114 13.70 12.52 8.64
N THR A 115 13.52 13.00 9.87
CA THR A 115 13.54 12.13 11.06
C THR A 115 12.35 11.19 11.07
N ARG A 116 11.13 11.72 10.92
CA ARG A 116 9.89 10.91 10.89
C ARG A 116 9.88 9.93 9.73
N THR A 117 10.25 10.38 8.53
CA THR A 117 10.31 9.50 7.37
C THR A 117 11.32 8.38 7.55
N ARG A 118 12.50 8.66 8.13
CA ARG A 118 13.48 7.60 8.39
C ARG A 118 12.97 6.56 9.38
N GLU A 119 12.22 6.95 10.41
CA GLU A 119 11.60 6.00 11.35
C GLU A 119 10.59 5.09 10.66
N VAL A 120 9.75 5.65 9.79
CA VAL A 120 8.80 4.86 8.96
C VAL A 120 9.55 3.95 8.00
N VAL A 121 10.58 4.44 7.31
CA VAL A 121 11.43 3.65 6.40
C VAL A 121 12.03 2.45 7.12
N GLN A 122 12.65 2.66 8.29
CA GLN A 122 13.26 1.57 9.06
C GLN A 122 12.25 0.48 9.44
N MET A 123 11.06 0.89 9.92
CA MET A 123 9.99 -0.04 10.27
C MET A 123 9.44 -0.77 9.04
N ALA A 124 9.11 -0.04 7.96
CA ALA A 124 8.50 -0.60 6.77
C ALA A 124 9.45 -1.53 6.01
N HIS A 125 10.74 -1.18 5.91
CA HIS A 125 11.75 -2.05 5.31
C HIS A 125 11.95 -3.34 6.11
N ALA A 126 11.84 -3.30 7.44
CA ALA A 126 11.82 -4.50 8.28
C ALA A 126 10.58 -5.39 8.02
N CYS A 127 9.56 -4.86 7.35
CA CYS A 127 8.39 -5.59 6.86
C CYS A 127 8.46 -5.91 5.36
N GLY A 128 9.54 -5.54 4.66
CA GLY A 128 9.66 -5.67 3.20
C GLY A 128 8.81 -4.68 2.39
N VAL A 129 8.25 -3.65 3.04
CA VAL A 129 7.34 -2.68 2.44
C VAL A 129 8.13 -1.43 2.01
N PRO A 130 8.05 -1.00 0.74
CA PRO A 130 8.67 0.24 0.29
C PRO A 130 7.94 1.48 0.84
N VAL A 131 8.69 2.57 0.96
CA VAL A 131 8.18 3.85 1.45
C VAL A 131 8.29 4.94 0.40
N GLU A 132 7.18 5.64 0.19
CA GLU A 132 7.12 6.92 -0.49
C GLU A 132 7.29 8.05 0.54
N GLY A 133 8.19 8.99 0.26
CA GLY A 133 8.30 10.24 1.02
C GLY A 133 7.92 11.44 0.16
N GLU A 134 7.69 12.57 0.80
CA GLU A 134 7.35 13.83 0.14
C GLU A 134 8.26 14.97 0.59
N ILE A 135 8.66 15.80 -0.38
CA ILE A 135 9.38 17.07 -0.16
C ILE A 135 8.75 18.14 -1.00
N GLY A 136 8.64 19.34 -0.43
CA GLY A 136 7.86 20.42 -0.99
C GLY A 136 6.50 20.42 -0.33
N TYR A 137 5.54 21.10 -0.93
CA TYR A 137 4.15 21.07 -0.48
C TYR A 137 3.22 21.19 -1.67
N VAL A 138 2.25 20.29 -1.74
CA VAL A 138 1.15 20.30 -2.69
C VAL A 138 -0.10 20.76 -1.93
N PRO A 139 -0.58 22.01 -2.13
CA PRO A 139 -1.73 22.52 -1.41
C PRO A 139 -3.02 21.85 -1.88
N GLY A 140 -3.98 21.66 -0.96
CA GLY A 140 -5.31 21.12 -1.23
C GLY A 140 -5.59 19.81 -0.49
N GLU A 141 -6.85 19.38 -0.51
CA GLU A 141 -7.30 18.08 -0.02
C GLU A 141 -8.00 17.34 -1.17
N GLU A 142 -7.73 16.05 -1.32
CA GLU A 142 -8.33 15.21 -2.34
C GLU A 142 -9.86 15.19 -2.22
N GLY A 143 -10.56 15.39 -3.34
CA GLY A 143 -12.03 15.47 -3.40
C GLY A 143 -12.63 16.81 -2.94
N GLU A 144 -11.82 17.76 -2.47
CA GLU A 144 -12.26 19.09 -2.09
C GLU A 144 -11.86 20.16 -3.11
N SER A 145 -12.33 21.39 -2.91
CA SER A 145 -11.84 22.52 -3.68
C SER A 145 -10.48 22.95 -3.12
N ALA A 146 -9.46 23.08 -3.98
CA ALA A 146 -8.14 23.57 -3.59
C ALA A 146 -8.22 24.96 -2.91
N GLU A 147 -9.23 25.77 -3.27
CA GLU A 147 -9.46 27.10 -2.69
C GLU A 147 -9.86 27.06 -1.19
N LEU A 148 -10.34 25.91 -0.68
CA LEU A 148 -10.71 25.72 0.74
C LEU A 148 -9.49 25.50 1.65
N HIS A 149 -8.35 25.13 1.05
CA HIS A 149 -7.10 24.82 1.74
C HIS A 149 -5.98 25.72 1.21
N PRO A 150 -6.01 27.03 1.52
CA PRO A 150 -5.02 27.97 1.01
C PRO A 150 -3.65 27.69 1.62
N GLY A 151 -2.71 27.21 0.79
CA GLY A 151 -1.31 27.04 1.16
C GLY A 151 -0.38 27.50 0.04
N ALA A 152 0.82 27.96 0.41
CA ALA A 152 1.82 28.35 -0.58
C ALA A 152 2.51 27.09 -1.13
N ILE A 153 2.46 26.89 -2.45
CA ILE A 153 3.22 25.82 -3.12
C ILE A 153 4.69 25.97 -2.75
N ALA A 154 5.28 24.92 -2.20
CA ALA A 154 6.72 24.83 -1.96
C ALA A 154 7.32 23.86 -2.97
N TYR A 155 8.04 24.39 -3.96
CA TYR A 155 8.67 23.59 -5.00
C TYR A 155 9.83 22.76 -4.46
N THR A 156 9.97 21.54 -4.97
CA THR A 156 11.08 20.65 -4.62
C THR A 156 12.36 21.08 -5.33
N ASP A 157 13.44 21.24 -4.58
CA ASP A 157 14.78 21.47 -5.13
C ASP A 157 15.56 20.15 -5.28
N ALA A 158 16.39 20.03 -6.31
CA ALA A 158 17.09 18.78 -6.64
C ALA A 158 18.16 18.40 -5.61
N ASP A 159 18.92 19.37 -5.09
CA ASP A 159 19.95 19.12 -4.07
C ASP A 159 19.27 18.74 -2.74
N THR A 160 18.19 19.45 -2.40
CA THR A 160 17.36 19.13 -1.23
C THR A 160 16.78 17.72 -1.30
N ALA A 161 16.30 17.32 -2.49
CA ALA A 161 15.78 15.99 -2.74
C ALA A 161 16.86 14.91 -2.61
N GLU A 162 18.05 15.14 -3.16
CA GLU A 162 19.17 14.20 -3.05
C GLU A 162 19.58 13.96 -1.59
N ASP A 163 19.73 15.04 -0.82
CA ASP A 163 20.06 14.94 0.60
C ASP A 163 18.96 14.25 1.40
N TYR A 164 17.69 14.48 1.06
CA TYR A 164 16.57 13.83 1.74
C TYR A 164 16.57 12.33 1.48
N VAL A 165 16.66 11.89 0.21
CA VAL A 165 16.68 10.47 -0.14
C VAL A 165 17.85 9.76 0.54
N LYS A 166 19.04 10.38 0.55
CA LYS A 166 20.21 9.85 1.27
C LYS A 166 19.98 9.72 2.78
N ALA A 167 19.29 10.68 3.39
CA ALA A 167 19.06 10.72 4.83
C ALA A 167 17.94 9.78 5.30
N THR A 168 16.93 9.55 4.47
CA THR A 168 15.73 8.79 4.82
C THR A 168 15.75 7.35 4.31
N GLY A 169 16.29 7.12 3.12
CA GLY A 169 16.26 5.81 2.46
C GLY A 169 14.93 5.47 1.78
N VAL A 170 14.10 6.46 1.46
CA VAL A 170 12.83 6.24 0.72
C VAL A 170 13.06 5.57 -0.64
N ASP A 171 12.05 4.82 -1.09
CA ASP A 171 12.12 4.03 -2.32
C ASP A 171 11.63 4.81 -3.54
N PHE A 172 10.71 5.76 -3.30
CA PHE A 172 10.11 6.67 -4.27
C PHE A 172 9.93 8.04 -3.63
N LEU A 173 9.86 9.08 -4.46
CA LEU A 173 9.76 10.46 -3.98
C LEU A 173 8.63 11.22 -4.67
N ALA A 174 7.68 11.68 -3.88
CA ALA A 174 6.70 12.69 -4.26
C ALA A 174 7.37 14.06 -4.32
N VAL A 175 7.17 14.76 -5.44
CA VAL A 175 7.80 16.06 -5.71
C VAL A 175 6.75 17.11 -6.08
N SER A 176 6.91 18.32 -5.54
CA SER A 176 6.09 19.47 -5.87
C SER A 176 6.74 20.28 -6.98
N ILE A 177 6.07 20.29 -8.14
CA ILE A 177 6.49 21.01 -9.36
C ILE A 177 5.40 21.96 -9.86
N GLY A 178 4.43 22.33 -9.01
CA GLY A 178 3.31 23.20 -9.35
C GLY A 178 1.96 22.51 -9.46
N THR A 179 1.84 21.23 -9.10
CA THR A 179 0.55 20.56 -8.94
C THR A 179 -0.15 20.97 -7.63
N VAL A 180 -1.45 20.71 -7.56
CA VAL A 180 -2.32 21.01 -6.40
C VAL A 180 -3.34 19.87 -6.25
N HIS A 181 -3.77 19.60 -5.02
CA HIS A 181 -4.87 18.67 -4.75
C HIS A 181 -6.23 19.34 -4.96
N GLY A 182 -7.22 18.55 -5.38
CA GLY A 182 -8.60 19.01 -5.50
C GLY A 182 -8.93 19.76 -6.80
N ARG A 183 -10.11 20.37 -6.84
CA ARG A 183 -10.62 21.08 -8.03
C ARG A 183 -9.92 22.43 -8.17
N PHE A 184 -9.32 22.69 -9.34
CA PHE A 184 -8.64 23.96 -9.65
C PHE A 184 -9.30 24.70 -10.83
N ARG A 185 -9.41 26.03 -10.73
CA ARG A 185 -10.07 26.87 -11.75
C ARG A 185 -9.17 27.32 -12.90
N ARG A 186 -7.85 27.15 -12.79
CA ARG A 186 -6.86 27.54 -13.82
C ARG A 186 -6.03 26.32 -14.22
N LYS A 187 -5.36 26.39 -15.37
CA LYS A 187 -4.42 25.34 -15.76
C LYS A 187 -3.17 25.42 -14.84
N PRO A 188 -2.74 24.33 -14.19
CA PRO A 188 -1.48 24.33 -13.44
C PRO A 188 -0.29 24.57 -14.38
N GLU A 189 0.60 25.49 -14.01
CA GLU A 189 1.88 25.70 -14.69
C GLU A 189 2.93 24.82 -14.02
N LEU A 190 3.39 23.78 -14.72
CA LEU A 190 4.33 22.80 -14.19
C LEU A 190 5.77 23.14 -14.56
N ASP A 191 6.66 23.06 -13.58
CA ASP A 191 8.10 23.24 -13.75
C ASP A 191 8.77 21.94 -14.21
N PHE A 192 8.72 21.68 -15.52
CA PHE A 192 9.28 20.47 -16.11
C PHE A 192 10.81 20.43 -16.13
N ASP A 193 11.48 21.59 -16.12
CA ASP A 193 12.95 21.65 -16.08
C ASP A 193 13.45 21.23 -14.69
N ARG A 194 12.77 21.66 -13.63
CA ARG A 194 12.98 21.16 -12.27
C ARG A 194 12.77 19.65 -12.17
N LEU A 195 11.68 19.14 -12.75
CA LEU A 195 11.41 17.71 -12.75
C LEU A 195 12.54 16.91 -13.43
N GLU A 196 13.02 17.39 -14.59
CA GLU A 196 14.16 16.78 -15.30
C GLU A 196 15.44 16.79 -14.46
N GLN A 197 15.71 17.91 -13.77
CA GLN A 197 16.86 18.05 -12.89
C GLN A 197 16.78 17.05 -11.72
N ILE A 198 15.64 16.97 -11.05
CA ILE A 198 15.42 16.01 -9.94
C ILE A 198 15.61 14.57 -10.44
N ASN A 199 14.99 14.21 -11.57
CA ASN A 199 15.11 12.88 -12.15
C ASN A 199 16.56 12.51 -12.49
N THR A 200 17.30 13.44 -13.11
CA THR A 200 18.70 13.24 -13.48
C THR A 200 19.59 13.02 -12.26
N THR A 201 19.33 13.77 -11.18
CA THR A 201 20.06 13.67 -9.91
C THR A 201 19.76 12.38 -9.16
N LEU A 202 18.47 12.02 -9.00
CA LEU A 202 18.07 10.90 -8.14
C LEU A 202 18.07 9.53 -8.84
N ARG A 203 17.71 9.50 -10.13
CA ARG A 203 17.54 8.28 -10.93
C ARG A 203 16.65 7.23 -10.26
N MET A 204 15.51 7.68 -9.75
CA MET A 204 14.53 6.85 -9.07
C MET A 204 13.10 7.19 -9.49
N PRO A 205 12.13 6.28 -9.28
CA PRO A 205 10.73 6.55 -9.59
C PRO A 205 10.25 7.78 -8.83
N LEU A 206 9.81 8.79 -9.57
CA LEU A 206 9.18 10.00 -9.03
C LEU A 206 7.67 9.84 -8.99
N VAL A 207 7.04 10.51 -8.04
CA VAL A 207 5.59 10.51 -7.83
C VAL A 207 5.05 11.92 -8.00
N ILE A 208 3.92 12.03 -8.70
CA ILE A 208 3.18 13.28 -8.82
C ILE A 208 1.83 13.15 -8.13
N HIS A 209 1.63 14.05 -7.19
CA HIS A 209 0.41 14.29 -6.45
C HIS A 209 -0.45 15.34 -7.17
N GLY A 210 -1.78 15.24 -7.05
CA GLY A 210 -2.69 16.20 -7.68
C GLY A 210 -2.70 16.17 -9.22
N GLY A 211 -2.92 14.98 -9.81
CA GLY A 211 -3.02 14.85 -11.27
C GLY A 211 -4.29 15.48 -11.88
N THR A 212 -5.27 15.88 -11.06
CA THR A 212 -6.54 16.43 -11.53
C THR A 212 -6.35 17.79 -12.19
N GLY A 213 -6.90 17.97 -13.40
CA GLY A 213 -6.83 19.22 -14.17
C GLY A 213 -5.59 19.37 -15.06
N LEU A 214 -4.69 18.38 -15.08
CA LEU A 214 -3.63 18.27 -16.07
C LEU A 214 -4.18 17.81 -17.41
N ASP A 215 -3.60 18.33 -18.50
CA ASP A 215 -3.92 17.84 -19.85
C ASP A 215 -3.02 16.66 -20.29
N ASP A 216 -3.39 16.04 -21.39
CA ASP A 216 -2.71 14.87 -21.96
C ASP A 216 -1.24 15.14 -22.29
N GLU A 217 -0.91 16.37 -22.73
CA GLU A 217 0.47 16.77 -23.05
C GLU A 217 1.32 16.87 -21.77
N GLN A 218 0.76 17.46 -20.72
CA GLN A 218 1.38 17.54 -19.39
C GLN A 218 1.66 16.15 -18.83
N PHE A 219 0.69 15.22 -18.88
CA PHE A 219 0.92 13.83 -18.46
C PHE A 219 2.06 13.17 -19.25
N GLY A 220 2.09 13.34 -20.57
CA GLY A 220 3.20 12.85 -21.39
C GLY A 220 4.55 13.44 -20.97
N HIS A 221 4.59 14.71 -20.59
CA HIS A 221 5.81 15.36 -20.11
C HIS A 221 6.25 14.89 -18.72
N LEU A 222 5.32 14.54 -17.83
CA LEU A 222 5.65 13.94 -16.54
C LEU A 222 6.34 12.59 -16.72
N VAL A 223 5.72 11.70 -17.50
CA VAL A 223 6.22 10.33 -17.74
C VAL A 223 7.60 10.34 -18.38
N ARG A 224 7.81 11.19 -19.40
CA ARG A 224 9.12 11.33 -20.07
C ARG A 224 10.25 11.77 -19.14
N ARG A 225 9.93 12.33 -17.98
CA ARG A 225 10.88 12.90 -17.02
C ARG A 225 10.94 12.10 -15.70
N GLY A 226 10.67 10.81 -15.76
CA GLY A 226 10.91 9.89 -14.64
C GLY A 226 9.75 9.76 -13.64
N VAL A 227 8.58 10.34 -13.94
CA VAL A 227 7.38 10.08 -13.15
C VAL A 227 6.87 8.68 -13.46
N ALA A 228 6.76 7.87 -12.40
CA ALA A 228 6.37 6.47 -12.47
C ALA A 228 5.10 6.16 -11.67
N LYS A 229 4.68 7.06 -10.78
CA LYS A 229 3.38 7.00 -10.06
C LYS A 229 2.68 8.34 -10.21
N ILE A 230 1.38 8.31 -10.50
CA ILE A 230 0.52 9.50 -10.53
C ILE A 230 -0.67 9.22 -9.60
N ASN A 231 -0.83 10.06 -8.57
CA ASN A 231 -1.99 10.00 -7.68
C ASN A 231 -3.20 10.63 -8.35
N TYR A 232 -4.34 9.96 -8.23
CA TYR A 232 -5.54 10.34 -8.96
C TYR A 232 -6.82 9.96 -8.20
N TYR A 233 -7.57 10.96 -7.77
CA TYR A 233 -8.85 10.77 -7.10
C TYR A 233 -9.90 11.79 -7.51
N THR A 234 -9.63 13.09 -7.36
CA THR A 234 -10.65 14.14 -7.52
C THR A 234 -11.41 14.05 -8.86
N ALA A 235 -10.75 13.81 -9.99
CA ALA A 235 -11.43 13.64 -11.28
C ALA A 235 -12.35 12.40 -11.34
N LEU A 236 -11.99 11.30 -10.66
CA LEU A 236 -12.83 10.10 -10.55
C LEU A 236 -14.06 10.39 -9.68
N ALA A 237 -13.87 11.10 -8.57
CA ALA A 237 -14.97 11.56 -7.72
C ALA A 237 -15.94 12.48 -8.50
N ASP A 238 -15.42 13.38 -9.33
CA ASP A 238 -16.23 14.24 -10.19
C ASP A 238 -17.01 13.44 -11.23
N ALA A 239 -16.38 12.45 -11.87
CA ALA A 239 -17.04 11.57 -12.83
C ALA A 239 -18.16 10.75 -12.17
N ALA A 240 -17.88 10.19 -10.98
CA ALA A 240 -18.85 9.48 -10.16
C ALA A 240 -20.03 10.37 -9.75
N GLU A 241 -19.76 11.59 -9.27
CA GLU A 241 -20.80 12.56 -8.89
C GLU A 241 -21.70 12.90 -10.08
N GLN A 242 -21.12 13.17 -11.24
CA GLN A 242 -21.88 13.47 -12.45
C GLN A 242 -22.73 12.29 -12.92
N ALA A 243 -22.19 11.06 -12.85
CA ALA A 243 -22.93 9.86 -13.18
C ALA A 243 -24.11 9.64 -12.21
N ALA A 244 -23.88 9.85 -10.92
CA ALA A 244 -24.91 9.75 -9.89
C ALA A 244 -26.07 10.74 -10.13
N ARG A 245 -25.74 12.01 -10.38
CA ARG A 245 -26.74 13.07 -10.64
C ARG A 245 -27.65 12.76 -11.84
N LYS A 246 -27.12 12.11 -12.88
CA LYS A 246 -27.90 11.76 -14.09
C LYS A 246 -28.98 10.71 -13.84
N VAL A 247 -28.84 9.89 -12.80
CA VAL A 247 -29.75 8.77 -12.51
C VAL A 247 -30.56 8.93 -11.24
N MET A 248 -30.30 9.97 -10.44
CA MET A 248 -30.97 10.23 -9.15
C MET A 248 -32.50 10.33 -9.26
N ASP A 249 -33.04 10.95 -10.31
CA ASP A 249 -34.48 11.22 -10.39
C ASP A 249 -35.29 10.00 -10.87
N ASN A 250 -34.66 9.00 -11.50
CA ASN A 250 -35.35 7.89 -12.18
C ASN A 250 -34.71 6.51 -11.98
N GLY A 251 -33.68 6.39 -11.12
CA GLY A 251 -32.88 5.19 -10.96
C GLY A 251 -33.19 4.39 -9.68
N GLN A 252 -33.00 3.08 -9.74
CA GLN A 252 -32.93 2.23 -8.55
C GLN A 252 -31.53 2.35 -7.92
N TYR A 253 -31.42 2.19 -6.60
CA TYR A 253 -30.14 2.31 -5.89
C TYR A 253 -29.04 1.37 -6.44
N ALA A 254 -29.40 0.15 -6.84
CA ALA A 254 -28.43 -0.76 -7.49
C ALA A 254 -27.91 -0.21 -8.83
N HIS A 255 -28.77 0.40 -9.63
CA HIS A 255 -28.39 1.02 -10.91
C HIS A 255 -27.50 2.25 -10.71
N LEU A 256 -27.68 2.99 -9.61
CA LEU A 256 -26.77 4.07 -9.22
C LEU A 256 -25.34 3.55 -9.03
N PHE A 257 -25.18 2.44 -8.31
CA PHE A 257 -23.89 1.81 -8.07
C PHE A 257 -23.20 1.40 -9.39
N ASP A 258 -23.94 0.76 -10.30
CA ASP A 258 -23.42 0.38 -11.62
C ASP A 258 -22.97 1.60 -12.44
N CYS A 259 -23.72 2.71 -12.37
CA CYS A 259 -23.39 3.93 -13.09
C CYS A 259 -22.13 4.61 -12.53
N VAL A 260 -21.98 4.66 -11.21
CA VAL A 260 -20.80 5.20 -10.55
C VAL A 260 -19.56 4.35 -10.87
N SER A 261 -19.66 3.03 -10.69
CA SER A 261 -18.56 2.10 -10.98
C SER A 261 -18.08 2.20 -12.43
N ARG A 262 -19.02 2.25 -13.39
CA ARG A 262 -18.70 2.44 -14.80
C ARG A 262 -18.01 3.78 -15.09
N ALA A 263 -18.47 4.87 -14.48
CA ALA A 263 -17.85 6.19 -14.70
C ALA A 263 -16.41 6.24 -14.17
N VAL A 264 -16.16 5.64 -12.99
CA VAL A 264 -14.80 5.46 -12.45
C VAL A 264 -13.96 4.61 -13.39
N SER A 265 -14.53 3.51 -13.91
CA SER A 265 -13.86 2.60 -14.85
C SER A 265 -13.46 3.29 -16.16
N GLU A 266 -14.37 4.03 -16.78
CA GLU A 266 -14.11 4.76 -18.04
C GLU A 266 -13.00 5.82 -17.89
N GLU A 267 -13.01 6.58 -16.79
CA GLU A 267 -11.98 7.59 -16.54
C GLU A 267 -10.63 6.94 -16.17
N THR A 268 -10.63 5.86 -15.38
CA THR A 268 -9.41 5.11 -15.05
C THR A 268 -8.77 4.53 -16.31
N GLU A 269 -9.57 3.97 -17.23
CA GLU A 269 -9.12 3.45 -18.52
C GLU A 269 -8.48 4.55 -19.39
N ARG A 270 -9.11 5.73 -19.47
CA ARG A 270 -8.54 6.90 -20.16
C ARG A 270 -7.15 7.24 -19.61
N CYS A 271 -7.02 7.32 -18.29
CA CYS A 271 -5.75 7.62 -17.63
C CYS A 271 -4.67 6.57 -17.89
N MET A 272 -5.00 5.26 -17.85
CA MET A 272 -4.04 4.19 -18.13
C MET A 272 -3.46 4.26 -19.55
N HIS A 273 -4.26 4.67 -20.53
CA HIS A 273 -3.77 4.91 -21.89
C HIS A 273 -2.83 6.12 -21.95
N LEU A 274 -3.18 7.22 -21.28
CA LEU A 274 -2.36 8.44 -21.27
C LEU A 274 -1.02 8.25 -20.55
N TRP A 275 -1.02 7.51 -19.44
CA TRP A 275 0.18 7.25 -18.66
C TRP A 275 1.07 6.15 -19.24
N GLY A 276 0.60 5.47 -20.31
CA GLY A 276 1.35 4.42 -21.01
C GLY A 276 1.38 3.07 -20.28
N SER A 277 0.53 2.87 -19.27
CA SER A 277 0.44 1.63 -18.50
C SER A 277 -0.45 0.57 -19.16
N ALA A 278 -1.34 0.96 -20.08
CA ALA A 278 -2.16 0.02 -20.85
C ALA A 278 -1.30 -1.01 -21.61
N GLY A 279 -1.65 -2.29 -21.48
CA GLY A 279 -0.94 -3.41 -22.10
C GLY A 279 0.33 -3.89 -21.36
N ARG A 280 0.70 -3.26 -20.24
CA ARG A 280 1.94 -3.55 -19.50
C ARG A 280 1.83 -4.69 -18.49
N ALA A 281 0.64 -5.27 -18.28
CA ALA A 281 0.43 -6.28 -17.23
C ALA A 281 1.32 -7.53 -17.37
N ALA A 282 1.44 -8.09 -18.58
CA ALA A 282 2.17 -9.34 -18.77
C ALA A 282 3.66 -9.21 -18.47
N GLU A 283 4.29 -8.10 -18.86
CA GLU A 283 5.71 -7.86 -18.57
C GLU A 283 5.95 -7.63 -17.07
N VAL A 284 5.07 -6.88 -16.40
CA VAL A 284 5.15 -6.67 -14.95
C VAL A 284 4.97 -8.00 -14.21
N LEU A 285 3.97 -8.83 -14.54
CA LEU A 285 3.78 -10.14 -13.91
C LEU A 285 4.99 -11.09 -14.12
N SER A 286 5.72 -10.94 -15.24
CA SER A 286 6.89 -11.77 -15.53
C SER A 286 8.16 -11.33 -14.79
N ARG A 287 8.25 -10.05 -14.38
CA ARG A 287 9.47 -9.45 -13.84
C ARG A 287 9.36 -9.05 -12.37
N CYS A 288 8.16 -8.75 -11.89
CA CYS A 288 7.93 -8.29 -10.53
C CYS A 288 7.52 -9.48 -9.65
N PRO A 289 8.23 -9.72 -8.54
CA PRO A 289 7.87 -10.79 -7.61
C PRO A 289 6.45 -10.63 -7.08
N ALA A 290 5.79 -11.75 -6.83
CA ALA A 290 4.49 -11.75 -6.17
C ALA A 290 4.65 -11.37 -4.69
N TRP A 291 3.68 -10.64 -4.16
CA TRP A 291 3.61 -10.34 -2.73
C TRP A 291 3.02 -11.54 -1.98
N GLU A 292 3.83 -12.18 -1.14
CA GLU A 292 3.46 -13.44 -0.47
C GLU A 292 3.51 -13.32 1.06
N PRO A 293 2.38 -13.52 1.76
CA PRO A 293 2.41 -13.65 3.21
C PRO A 293 3.06 -14.98 3.63
N VAL A 294 3.57 -15.02 4.86
CA VAL A 294 4.19 -16.20 5.46
C VAL A 294 3.39 -16.64 6.68
N GLU A 295 3.15 -17.95 6.80
CA GLU A 295 2.57 -18.57 7.97
C GLU A 295 3.67 -19.15 8.85
N HIS A 296 3.81 -18.63 10.06
CA HIS A 296 4.70 -19.15 11.08
C HIS A 296 3.90 -20.05 12.03
N LEU A 297 4.05 -21.36 11.87
CA LEU A 297 3.37 -22.37 12.67
C LEU A 297 4.29 -22.86 13.79
N ILE A 298 3.78 -22.80 15.02
CA ILE A 298 4.41 -23.40 16.18
C ILE A 298 3.48 -24.46 16.73
N THR A 299 3.92 -25.70 16.88
CA THR A 299 3.17 -26.76 17.57
C THR A 299 3.94 -27.22 18.80
N TYR A 300 3.27 -27.39 19.93
CA TYR A 300 3.94 -27.66 21.20
C TYR A 300 3.09 -28.44 22.20
N ASN A 301 3.77 -28.98 23.21
CA ASN A 301 3.18 -29.57 24.42
C ASN A 301 3.52 -28.74 25.65
N ALA A 302 2.61 -28.73 26.64
CA ALA A 302 2.78 -28.01 27.91
C ALA A 302 2.50 -28.92 29.11
N GLU A 303 3.11 -30.11 29.13
CA GLU A 303 2.77 -31.20 30.08
C GLU A 303 2.92 -30.83 31.55
N GLN A 304 3.74 -29.82 31.87
CA GLN A 304 4.03 -29.39 33.24
C GLN A 304 3.16 -28.23 33.72
N ALA A 305 2.27 -27.70 32.86
CA ALA A 305 1.41 -26.57 33.19
C ALA A 305 -0.07 -26.99 33.19
N ASP A 306 -0.84 -26.39 34.10
CA ASP A 306 -2.28 -26.50 34.05
C ASP A 306 -2.84 -25.76 32.81
N PRO A 307 -4.03 -26.15 32.32
CA PRO A 307 -4.63 -25.50 31.14
C PRO A 307 -4.80 -23.99 31.31
N ALA A 308 -5.17 -23.48 32.48
CA ALA A 308 -5.41 -22.05 32.68
C ALA A 308 -4.12 -21.23 32.46
N THR A 309 -2.98 -21.75 32.89
CA THR A 309 -1.66 -21.16 32.62
C THR A 309 -1.34 -21.13 31.12
N VAL A 310 -1.68 -22.19 30.37
CA VAL A 310 -1.50 -22.23 28.91
C VAL A 310 -2.36 -21.17 28.23
N TYR A 311 -3.64 -21.10 28.56
CA TYR A 311 -4.59 -20.13 27.99
C TYR A 311 -4.21 -18.68 28.33
N ALA A 312 -3.76 -18.40 29.55
CA ALA A 312 -3.27 -17.08 29.93
C ALA A 312 -2.01 -16.67 29.13
N THR A 313 -1.09 -17.62 28.91
CA THR A 313 0.09 -17.40 28.07
C THR A 313 -0.29 -17.16 26.61
N MET A 314 -1.30 -17.89 26.11
CA MET A 314 -1.88 -17.67 24.78
C MET A 314 -2.45 -16.27 24.63
N GLU A 315 -3.26 -15.81 25.59
CA GLU A 315 -3.87 -14.48 25.56
C GLU A 315 -2.82 -13.36 25.60
N GLU A 316 -1.83 -13.47 26.49
CA GLU A 316 -0.73 -12.51 26.57
C GLU A 316 0.10 -12.47 25.28
N GLY A 317 0.47 -13.63 24.75
CA GLY A 317 1.21 -13.70 23.49
C GLY A 317 0.44 -13.14 22.31
N ARG A 318 -0.89 -13.37 22.23
CA ARG A 318 -1.73 -12.75 21.19
C ARG A 318 -1.67 -11.22 21.27
N LYS A 319 -1.72 -10.63 22.47
CA LYS A 319 -1.62 -9.17 22.65
C LYS A 319 -0.23 -8.65 22.25
N VAL A 320 0.82 -9.26 22.79
CA VAL A 320 2.21 -8.80 22.61
C VAL A 320 2.69 -8.98 21.16
N LEU A 321 2.46 -10.15 20.58
CA LEU A 321 3.00 -10.51 19.27
C LEU A 321 2.24 -9.82 18.13
N SER A 322 0.93 -9.57 18.27
CA SER A 322 0.14 -8.85 17.26
C SER A 322 0.48 -7.36 17.15
N ALA A 323 1.20 -6.81 18.14
CA ALA A 323 1.68 -5.43 18.11
C ALA A 323 3.01 -5.27 17.37
N ILE A 324 3.67 -6.37 17.00
CA ILE A 324 4.95 -6.32 16.29
C ILE A 324 4.67 -5.95 14.82
N PRO A 325 5.36 -4.94 14.26
CA PRO A 325 5.19 -4.54 12.86
C PRO A 325 5.33 -5.73 11.89
N GLY A 326 4.45 -5.79 10.90
CA GLY A 326 4.43 -6.86 9.90
C GLY A 326 3.71 -8.14 10.31
N VAL A 327 3.28 -8.27 11.59
CA VAL A 327 2.40 -9.37 12.04
C VAL A 327 0.95 -9.02 11.72
N ARG A 328 0.30 -9.81 10.87
CA ARG A 328 -1.10 -9.64 10.44
C ARG A 328 -2.09 -10.24 11.44
N SER A 329 -1.79 -11.44 11.92
CA SER A 329 -2.63 -12.13 12.91
C SER A 329 -1.80 -13.07 13.77
N VAL A 330 -2.28 -13.28 15.00
CA VAL A 330 -1.78 -14.29 15.93
C VAL A 330 -2.97 -15.10 16.42
N GLU A 331 -3.02 -16.34 15.97
CA GLU A 331 -4.04 -17.32 16.32
C GLU A 331 -3.42 -18.42 17.17
N THR A 332 -4.23 -19.02 18.02
CA THR A 332 -3.84 -20.12 18.91
C THR A 332 -4.88 -21.22 18.82
N GLY A 333 -4.45 -22.48 18.92
CA GLY A 333 -5.34 -23.62 18.81
C GLY A 333 -4.99 -24.73 19.79
N GLU A 334 -5.97 -25.59 20.04
CA GLU A 334 -5.82 -26.86 20.75
C GLU A 334 -6.21 -28.03 19.85
N ALA A 335 -5.60 -29.19 20.09
CA ALA A 335 -5.92 -30.40 19.39
C ALA A 335 -7.32 -30.92 19.79
N ILE A 336 -8.14 -31.26 18.79
CA ILE A 336 -9.48 -31.81 19.03
C ILE A 336 -9.42 -33.20 19.68
N ASP A 337 -8.48 -34.05 19.26
CA ASP A 337 -8.26 -35.40 19.80
C ASP A 337 -6.91 -35.44 20.54
N VAL A 338 -6.89 -34.88 21.76
CA VAL A 338 -5.70 -34.77 22.61
C VAL A 338 -5.03 -36.14 22.84
N GLY A 339 -5.81 -37.23 22.86
CA GLY A 339 -5.28 -38.58 23.08
C GLY A 339 -4.49 -39.16 21.89
N LYS A 340 -4.59 -38.57 20.69
CA LYS A 340 -3.87 -39.00 19.48
C LYS A 340 -2.92 -37.95 18.92
N ALA A 341 -3.09 -36.68 19.28
CA ALA A 341 -2.25 -35.62 18.78
C ALA A 341 -0.84 -35.69 19.39
N ARG A 342 0.19 -35.60 18.54
CA ARG A 342 1.59 -35.50 19.00
C ARG A 342 1.83 -34.19 19.76
N PHE A 343 1.26 -33.10 19.27
CA PHE A 343 1.30 -31.78 19.89
C PHE A 343 -0.11 -31.34 20.22
N GLN A 344 -0.31 -30.90 21.47
CA GLN A 344 -1.64 -30.54 21.99
C GLN A 344 -2.06 -29.12 21.63
N TYR A 345 -1.10 -28.23 21.39
CA TYR A 345 -1.36 -26.80 21.16
C TYR A 345 -0.62 -26.28 19.95
N CYS A 346 -1.13 -25.20 19.37
CA CYS A 346 -0.43 -24.47 18.32
C CYS A 346 -0.55 -22.95 18.42
N TRP A 347 0.40 -22.27 17.80
CA TRP A 347 0.34 -20.87 17.39
C TRP A 347 0.41 -20.81 15.87
N LEU A 348 -0.43 -19.98 15.27
CA LEU A 348 -0.35 -19.61 13.87
C LEU A 348 -0.16 -18.09 13.80
N VAL A 349 1.02 -17.66 13.39
CA VAL A 349 1.36 -16.25 13.23
C VAL A 349 1.48 -15.95 11.74
N ARG A 350 0.64 -15.05 11.23
CA ARG A 350 0.71 -14.63 9.83
C ARG A 350 1.56 -13.38 9.70
N PHE A 351 2.62 -13.43 8.90
CA PHE A 351 3.43 -12.28 8.53
C PHE A 351 3.02 -11.72 7.17
N THR A 352 3.18 -10.42 6.98
CA THR A 352 2.86 -9.74 5.71
C THR A 352 3.83 -10.11 4.59
N HIS A 353 5.09 -10.44 4.92
CA HIS A 353 6.16 -10.70 3.95
C HIS A 353 7.27 -11.55 4.60
N PRO A 354 8.09 -12.32 3.85
CA PRO A 354 9.21 -13.09 4.41
C PRO A 354 10.24 -12.24 5.17
N ALA A 355 10.42 -10.97 4.79
CA ALA A 355 11.33 -10.05 5.48
C ALA A 355 10.99 -9.84 6.96
N VAL A 356 9.72 -10.04 7.35
CA VAL A 356 9.26 -9.91 8.74
C VAL A 356 9.87 -11.00 9.64
N ILE A 357 10.23 -12.17 9.10
CA ILE A 357 10.66 -13.31 9.92
C ILE A 357 11.87 -12.94 10.80
N SER A 358 12.86 -12.26 10.23
CA SER A 358 14.05 -11.84 11.00
C SER A 358 13.71 -10.75 12.01
N SER A 359 12.99 -9.70 11.58
CA SER A 359 12.66 -8.57 12.45
C SER A 359 11.75 -8.99 13.60
N TYR A 360 10.80 -9.90 13.36
CA TYR A 360 9.95 -10.51 14.38
C TYR A 360 10.76 -11.32 15.40
N ARG A 361 11.68 -12.19 14.93
CA ARG A 361 12.49 -13.04 15.82
C ARG A 361 13.38 -12.22 16.76
N ASP A 362 13.92 -11.13 16.26
CA ASP A 362 14.83 -10.25 16.99
C ASP A 362 14.09 -9.13 17.77
N HIS A 363 12.78 -8.99 17.57
CA HIS A 363 12.00 -7.94 18.22
C HIS A 363 12.02 -8.09 19.75
N PRO A 364 12.32 -7.03 20.52
CA PRO A 364 12.42 -7.12 21.99
C PRO A 364 11.18 -7.69 22.68
N SER A 365 9.99 -7.35 22.18
CA SER A 365 8.73 -7.88 22.71
C SER A 365 8.57 -9.38 22.45
N HIS A 366 8.98 -9.87 21.28
CA HIS A 366 8.98 -11.31 20.98
C HIS A 366 9.99 -12.03 21.85
N THR A 367 11.23 -11.54 21.94
CA THR A 367 12.28 -12.19 22.76
C THR A 367 11.87 -12.24 24.24
N ALA A 368 11.37 -11.13 24.78
CA ALA A 368 10.92 -11.05 26.17
C ALA A 368 9.74 -12.01 26.44
N PHE A 369 8.74 -12.05 25.57
CA PHE A 369 7.62 -12.98 25.70
C PHE A 369 8.08 -14.44 25.59
N ALA A 370 8.88 -14.74 24.56
CA ALA A 370 9.35 -16.08 24.28
C ALA A 370 10.21 -16.64 25.43
N ASP A 371 11.14 -15.85 25.97
CA ASP A 371 12.05 -16.29 27.02
C ASP A 371 11.38 -16.41 28.40
N ARG A 372 10.51 -15.46 28.74
CA ARG A 372 9.91 -15.41 30.08
C ARG A 372 8.69 -16.31 30.23
N HIS A 373 7.90 -16.46 29.17
CA HIS A 373 6.59 -17.11 29.24
C HIS A 373 6.51 -18.38 28.39
N PHE A 374 6.86 -18.31 27.11
CA PHE A 374 6.56 -19.41 26.19
C PHE A 374 7.56 -20.56 26.22
N ARG A 375 8.87 -20.32 26.12
CA ARG A 375 9.90 -21.38 26.07
C ARG A 375 9.94 -22.25 27.33
N PRO A 376 9.79 -21.70 28.56
CA PRO A 376 9.68 -22.53 29.76
C PRO A 376 8.41 -23.39 29.78
N LEU A 377 7.30 -22.86 29.25
CA LEU A 377 6.01 -23.56 29.15
C LEU A 377 6.04 -24.69 28.09
N ALA A 378 6.77 -24.48 27.00
CA ALA A 378 6.77 -25.32 25.80
C ALA A 378 8.18 -25.91 25.50
N PRO A 379 8.70 -26.82 26.35
CA PRO A 379 10.02 -27.40 26.16
C PRO A 379 10.08 -28.31 24.92
N GLU A 380 9.00 -29.04 24.64
CA GLU A 380 8.83 -29.81 23.40
C GLU A 380 7.99 -28.99 22.40
N ARG A 381 8.65 -28.44 21.39
CA ARG A 381 8.01 -27.63 20.35
C ARG A 381 8.68 -27.79 19.00
N MET A 382 7.91 -27.54 17.96
CA MET A 382 8.37 -27.41 16.58
C MET A 382 7.91 -26.05 16.04
N SER A 383 8.76 -25.36 15.29
CA SER A 383 8.49 -24.05 14.70
C SER A 383 8.96 -24.03 13.25
N ILE A 384 8.07 -23.68 12.32
CA ILE A 384 8.31 -23.77 10.88
C ILE A 384 7.60 -22.60 10.17
N ASP A 385 8.26 -22.01 9.18
CA ASP A 385 7.70 -20.99 8.29
C ASP A 385 7.19 -21.63 6.99
N TYR A 386 5.98 -21.30 6.57
CA TYR A 386 5.34 -21.80 5.35
C TYR A 386 4.92 -20.65 4.43
N ARG A 387 5.09 -20.86 3.13
CA ARG A 387 4.34 -20.11 2.10
C ARG A 387 3.08 -20.90 1.76
N LEU A 388 1.94 -20.22 1.72
CA LEU A 388 0.70 -20.87 1.29
C LEU A 388 0.64 -20.94 -0.23
N LEU A 389 0.59 -22.16 -0.75
CA LEU A 389 0.42 -22.39 -2.18
C LEU A 389 -1.03 -22.08 -2.59
N ARG A 390 -1.22 -21.03 -3.37
CA ARG A 390 -2.52 -20.65 -3.93
C ARG A 390 -2.73 -21.35 -5.27
N GLY A 391 -2.93 -22.67 -5.21
CA GLY A 391 -3.07 -23.56 -6.37
C GLY A 391 -2.19 -24.80 -6.27
N LEU A 392 -2.58 -25.89 -6.92
CA LEU A 392 -1.89 -27.19 -6.90
C LEU A 392 -1.04 -27.43 -8.17
N GLN A 393 -0.33 -26.41 -8.67
CA GLN A 393 0.65 -26.65 -9.71
C GLN A 393 2.04 -26.81 -9.08
N PRO A 394 2.73 -27.95 -9.29
CA PRO A 394 4.12 -28.06 -8.86
C PRO A 394 4.96 -26.99 -9.56
N PRO A 395 6.01 -26.47 -8.92
CA PRO A 395 6.93 -25.55 -9.56
C PRO A 395 7.45 -26.16 -10.87
N ASP A 396 7.43 -25.38 -11.94
CA ASP A 396 7.94 -25.78 -13.26
C ASP A 396 9.43 -26.18 -13.08
N PRO A 397 9.84 -27.41 -13.42
CA PRO A 397 11.21 -27.89 -13.16
C PRO A 397 12.27 -27.31 -14.12
N HIS A 398 12.02 -26.14 -14.72
CA HIS A 398 12.85 -25.54 -15.77
C HIS A 398 13.51 -24.23 -15.38
#